data_AF-A0A026VZE0-F1
#
_entry.id   AF-A0A026VZE0-F1
#
_cell.length_a   1.000
_cell.length_b   1.000
_cell.length_c   1.000
_cell.angle_alpha   90.00
_cell.angle_beta   90.00
_cell.angle_gamma   90.00
#
_symmetry.space_group_name_H-M   'P 1'
#
loop_
_entity.id
_entity.type
_entity.pdbx_description
1 polymer ?
#
loop_
_entity_poly.entity_id
_entity_poly.type
_entity_poly.pdbx_seq_one_letter_code
_entity_poly.pdbx_strand_id
1 'polypeptide(L)'
;MPVARIPPLHEPMKRPPIEYDSPVPEKSIDLPPSEKIFEKLAVRMLVIRHKKMKKHKRKKLAKKMKFVWAKLKLKRDQRKEKIFQNQLIRQVKKAQAFNAKRYVHDKLRILNKTWIPMTYRGEILPREMIKKFRNEKRAKREAGRNKPRLTL
;
A
#
# COMPACT_ATOMS: atom_id res chain seq x y z
N MET A 1 16.22 -78.59 -69.30
CA MET A 1 15.64 -79.83 -68.71
C MET A 1 16.46 -80.16 -67.47
N PRO A 2 15.91 -80.65 -66.34
CA PRO A 2 14.57 -81.21 -66.13
C PRO A 2 13.73 -80.47 -65.06
N VAL A 3 12.41 -80.61 -65.13
CA VAL A 3 11.47 -80.25 -64.04
C VAL A 3 11.50 -81.37 -63.01
N ALA A 4 11.94 -81.08 -61.79
CA ALA A 4 11.94 -82.02 -60.68
C ALA A 4 10.51 -82.34 -60.26
N ARG A 5 10.15 -83.64 -60.23
CA ARG A 5 8.88 -84.13 -59.68
C ARG A 5 8.91 -83.94 -58.17
N ILE A 6 8.06 -83.07 -57.64
CA ILE A 6 7.89 -82.90 -56.20
C ILE A 6 7.12 -84.13 -55.67
N PRO A 7 7.61 -84.82 -54.63
CA PRO A 7 6.87 -85.91 -54.00
C PRO A 7 5.61 -85.39 -53.30
N PRO A 8 4.54 -86.18 -53.21
CA PRO A 8 3.29 -85.75 -52.59
C PRO A 8 3.50 -85.40 -51.10
N LEU A 9 2.91 -84.29 -50.69
CA LEU A 9 2.96 -83.77 -49.32
C LEU A 9 2.45 -84.82 -48.32
N HIS A 10 3.30 -85.22 -47.37
CA HIS A 10 2.89 -85.97 -46.20
C HIS A 10 2.13 -85.05 -45.24
N GLU A 11 1.06 -85.57 -44.64
CA GLU A 11 0.28 -84.85 -43.62
C GLU A 11 1.13 -84.57 -42.37
N PRO A 12 0.99 -83.39 -41.75
CA PRO A 12 1.84 -82.99 -40.63
C PRO A 12 1.53 -83.84 -39.39
N MET A 13 2.56 -84.54 -38.89
CA MET A 13 2.49 -85.25 -37.61
C MET A 13 2.13 -84.28 -36.48
N LYS A 14 1.07 -84.59 -35.72
CA LYS A 14 0.66 -83.85 -34.53
C LYS A 14 1.81 -83.87 -33.51
N ARG A 15 2.44 -82.72 -33.27
CA ARG A 15 3.47 -82.58 -32.22
C ARG A 15 2.79 -82.66 -30.85
N PRO A 16 3.33 -83.42 -29.87
CA PRO A 16 2.81 -83.36 -28.51
C PRO A 16 3.07 -81.98 -27.90
N PRO A 17 2.24 -81.52 -26.94
CA PRO A 17 2.42 -80.24 -26.27
C PRO A 17 3.77 -80.16 -25.55
N ILE A 18 4.44 -79.02 -25.66
CA ILE A 18 5.70 -78.71 -24.98
C ILE A 18 5.37 -78.38 -23.52
N GLU A 19 5.86 -79.18 -22.57
CA GLU A 19 5.81 -78.85 -21.15
C GLU A 19 6.92 -77.84 -20.82
N TYR A 20 6.53 -76.65 -20.36
CA TYR A 20 7.45 -75.60 -19.94
C TYR A 20 7.50 -75.54 -18.42
N ASP A 21 8.60 -76.00 -17.81
CA ASP A 21 8.93 -75.65 -16.43
C ASP A 21 9.56 -74.25 -16.41
N SER A 22 8.75 -73.23 -16.08
CA SER A 22 9.24 -71.87 -15.94
C SER A 22 9.74 -71.61 -14.51
N PRO A 23 11.03 -71.28 -14.29
CA PRO A 23 11.45 -70.71 -13.03
C PRO A 23 10.96 -69.25 -13.00
N VAL A 24 9.97 -68.97 -12.15
CA VAL A 24 9.46 -67.61 -11.92
C VAL A 24 10.55 -66.78 -11.24
N PRO A 25 11.04 -65.67 -11.83
CA PRO A 25 11.78 -64.69 -11.06
C PRO A 25 10.78 -63.85 -10.24
N GLU A 26 10.87 -63.91 -8.90
CA GLU A 26 10.04 -63.19 -7.90
C GLU A 26 10.26 -61.66 -7.88
N LYS A 27 10.48 -61.01 -9.02
CA LYS A 27 10.58 -59.54 -9.06
C LYS A 27 9.66 -59.00 -10.13
N SER A 28 8.43 -58.70 -9.72
CA SER A 28 7.58 -57.78 -10.45
C SER A 28 8.32 -56.44 -10.57
N ILE A 29 8.68 -56.07 -11.80
CA ILE A 29 9.05 -54.69 -12.10
C ILE A 29 7.72 -53.96 -12.20
N ASP A 30 7.13 -53.64 -11.05
CA ASP A 30 5.99 -52.76 -11.00
C ASP A 30 6.46 -51.38 -11.49
N LEU A 31 5.73 -50.79 -12.44
CA LEU A 31 5.89 -49.39 -12.79
C LEU A 31 5.86 -48.57 -11.50
N PRO A 32 6.76 -47.58 -11.30
CA PRO A 32 6.68 -46.73 -10.12
C PRO A 32 5.25 -46.19 -10.08
N PRO A 33 4.55 -46.24 -8.92
CA PRO A 33 3.20 -45.73 -8.86
C PRO A 33 3.30 -44.29 -9.35
N SER A 34 2.64 -43.97 -10.46
CA SER A 34 2.37 -42.58 -10.77
C SER A 34 1.37 -42.17 -9.70
N GLU A 35 1.89 -41.83 -8.52
CA GLU A 35 1.23 -40.94 -7.59
C GLU A 35 1.12 -39.63 -8.37
N LYS A 36 0.17 -39.59 -9.30
CA LYS A 36 -0.42 -38.35 -9.76
C LYS A 36 -0.96 -37.78 -8.48
N ILE A 37 -0.15 -36.93 -7.85
CA ILE A 37 -0.61 -35.99 -6.87
C ILE A 37 -1.66 -35.21 -7.63
N PHE A 38 -2.91 -35.67 -7.54
CA PHE A 38 -4.08 -34.88 -7.88
C PHE A 38 -4.09 -33.80 -6.82
N GLU A 39 -3.13 -32.86 -6.92
CA GLU A 39 -3.11 -31.64 -6.16
C GLU A 39 -4.51 -31.08 -6.24
N LYS A 40 -4.98 -30.46 -5.16
CA LYS A 40 -6.37 -30.00 -4.98
C LYS A 40 -6.76 -28.91 -5.99
N LEU A 41 -6.73 -29.21 -7.29
CA LEU A 41 -7.09 -28.38 -8.43
C LEU A 41 -8.55 -27.97 -8.31
N ALA A 42 -9.38 -28.84 -7.72
CA ALA A 42 -10.77 -28.54 -7.36
C ALA A 42 -10.89 -27.29 -6.48
N VAL A 43 -10.02 -27.11 -5.48
CA VAL A 43 -10.03 -25.92 -4.61
C VAL A 43 -9.67 -24.67 -5.40
N ARG A 44 -8.64 -24.74 -6.27
CA ARG A 44 -8.30 -23.62 -7.17
C ARG A 44 -9.45 -23.30 -8.14
N MET A 45 -10.13 -24.31 -8.66
CA MET A 45 -11.30 -24.15 -9.54
C MET A 45 -12.47 -23.46 -8.84
N LEU A 46 -12.74 -23.78 -7.56
CA LEU A 46 -13.76 -23.07 -6.76
C LEU A 46 -13.41 -21.58 -6.58
N VAL A 47 -12.14 -21.28 -6.25
CA VAL A 47 -11.66 -19.88 -6.12
C VAL A 47 -11.80 -19.13 -7.45
N ILE A 48 -11.43 -19.76 -8.56
CA ILE A 48 -11.56 -19.17 -9.91
C ILE A 48 -13.04 -18.92 -10.23
N ARG A 49 -13.93 -19.87 -9.94
CA ARG A 49 -15.39 -19.71 -10.16
C ARG A 49 -15.97 -18.58 -9.30
N HIS A 50 -15.54 -18.44 -8.05
CA HIS A 50 -15.93 -17.32 -7.18
C HIS A 50 -15.46 -15.98 -7.74
N LYS A 51 -14.20 -15.88 -8.17
CA LYS A 51 -13.65 -14.67 -8.80
C LYS A 51 -14.37 -14.35 -10.12
N LYS A 52 -14.66 -15.37 -10.95
CA LYS A 52 -15.45 -15.26 -12.18
C LYS A 52 -16.83 -14.68 -11.88
N MET A 53 -17.53 -15.24 -10.91
CA MET A 53 -18.87 -14.80 -10.53
C MET A 53 -18.87 -13.37 -9.96
N LYS A 54 -17.89 -13.02 -9.11
CA LYS A 54 -17.70 -11.64 -8.61
C LYS A 54 -17.46 -10.65 -9.76
N LYS A 55 -16.59 -10.99 -10.71
CA LYS A 55 -16.32 -10.15 -11.91
C LYS A 55 -17.55 -10.02 -12.79
N HIS A 56 -18.28 -11.12 -13.04
CA HIS A 56 -19.52 -11.12 -13.81
C HIS A 56 -20.57 -10.21 -13.17
N LYS A 57 -20.86 -10.40 -11.88
CA LYS A 57 -21.81 -9.56 -11.12
C LYS A 57 -21.38 -8.09 -11.11
N ARG A 58 -20.08 -7.80 -10.93
CA ARG A 58 -19.55 -6.43 -11.00
C ARG A 58 -19.77 -5.79 -12.38
N LYS A 59 -19.49 -6.51 -13.47
CA LYS A 59 -19.75 -6.03 -14.84
C LYS A 59 -21.24 -5.79 -15.09
N LYS A 60 -22.12 -6.69 -14.62
CA LYS A 60 -23.59 -6.53 -14.73
C LYS A 60 -24.06 -5.29 -13.97
N LEU A 61 -23.56 -5.07 -12.76
CA LEU A 61 -23.85 -3.87 -11.97
C LEU A 61 -23.34 -2.60 -12.66
N ALA A 62 -22.12 -2.61 -13.21
CA ALA A 62 -21.55 -1.47 -13.91
C ALA A 62 -22.35 -1.04 -15.14
N LYS A 63 -22.90 -2.02 -15.89
CA LYS A 63 -23.82 -1.73 -16.99
C LYS A 63 -25.14 -1.15 -16.47
N LYS A 64 -25.75 -1.77 -15.45
CA LYS A 64 -27.02 -1.33 -14.87
C LYS A 64 -26.95 0.09 -14.28
N MET A 65 -25.85 0.42 -13.59
CA MET A 65 -25.69 1.69 -12.87
C MET A 65 -24.88 2.76 -13.63
N LYS A 66 -24.55 2.55 -14.91
CA LYS A 66 -23.65 3.41 -15.71
C LYS A 66 -23.95 4.90 -15.53
N PHE A 67 -25.20 5.31 -15.72
CA PHE A 67 -25.61 6.71 -15.67
C PHE A 67 -25.63 7.29 -14.25
N VAL A 68 -26.05 6.50 -13.27
CA VAL A 68 -26.03 6.91 -11.85
C VAL A 68 -24.60 7.19 -11.41
N TRP A 69 -23.67 6.30 -11.74
CA TRP A 69 -22.26 6.49 -11.41
C TRP A 69 -21.62 7.63 -12.20
N ALA A 70 -21.98 7.83 -13.46
CA ALA A 70 -21.53 8.98 -14.23
C ALA A 70 -21.98 10.31 -13.59
N LYS A 71 -23.24 10.41 -13.15
CA LYS A 71 -23.76 11.57 -12.41
C LYS A 71 -23.01 11.81 -11.10
N LEU A 72 -22.73 10.75 -10.34
CA LEU A 72 -21.96 10.85 -9.10
C LEU A 72 -20.50 11.25 -9.36
N LYS A 73 -19.88 10.73 -10.43
CA LYS A 73 -18.53 11.09 -10.85
C LYS A 73 -18.47 12.58 -11.22
N LEU A 74 -19.38 13.03 -12.07
CA LEU A 74 -19.47 14.44 -12.47
C LEU A 74 -19.59 15.38 -11.26
N LYS A 75 -20.47 15.06 -10.30
CA LYS A 75 -20.61 15.85 -9.06
C LYS A 75 -19.33 15.90 -8.24
N ARG A 76 -18.59 14.80 -8.15
CA ARG A 76 -17.30 14.75 -7.43
C ARG A 76 -16.25 15.58 -8.15
N ASP A 77 -16.19 15.49 -9.47
CA ASP A 77 -15.23 16.20 -10.29
C ASP A 77 -15.49 17.72 -10.23
N GLN A 78 -16.75 18.16 -10.33
CA GLN A 78 -17.15 19.56 -10.10
C GLN A 78 -16.77 20.07 -8.71
N ARG A 79 -16.95 19.26 -7.67
CA ARG A 79 -16.56 19.64 -6.31
C ARG A 79 -15.05 19.80 -6.19
N LYS A 80 -14.27 18.90 -6.78
CA LYS A 80 -12.80 18.97 -6.80
C LYS A 80 -12.34 20.23 -7.54
N GLU A 81 -12.93 20.50 -8.70
CA GLU A 81 -12.62 21.67 -9.50
C GLU A 81 -12.90 22.96 -8.72
N LYS A 82 -14.06 23.07 -8.08
CA LYS A 82 -14.40 24.24 -7.26
C LYS A 82 -13.41 24.43 -6.10
N ILE A 83 -13.00 23.36 -5.44
CA ILE A 83 -11.99 23.42 -4.36
C ILE A 83 -10.65 23.91 -4.92
N PHE A 84 -10.23 23.40 -6.08
CA PHE A 84 -9.00 23.77 -6.75
C PHE A 84 -9.01 25.25 -7.16
N GLN A 85 -10.07 25.72 -7.82
CA GLN A 85 -10.23 27.13 -8.21
C GLN A 85 -10.22 28.05 -6.99
N ASN A 86 -10.91 27.68 -5.91
CA ASN A 86 -10.89 28.44 -4.67
C ASN A 86 -9.48 28.53 -4.06
N GLN A 87 -8.70 27.44 -4.12
CA GLN A 87 -7.31 27.45 -3.66
C GLN A 87 -6.45 28.40 -4.49
N LEU A 88 -6.57 28.38 -5.81
CA LEU A 88 -5.85 29.30 -6.70
C LEU A 88 -6.21 30.76 -6.42
N ILE A 89 -7.50 31.08 -6.36
CA ILE A 89 -7.98 32.43 -6.05
C ILE A 89 -7.46 32.88 -4.67
N ARG A 90 -7.45 31.98 -3.68
CA ARG A 90 -6.90 32.27 -2.36
C ARG A 90 -5.41 32.58 -2.41
N GLN A 91 -4.63 31.86 -3.21
CA GLN A 91 -3.21 32.14 -3.39
C GLN A 91 -2.98 33.49 -4.06
N VAL A 92 -3.71 33.79 -5.13
CA VAL A 92 -3.65 35.09 -5.83
C VAL A 92 -4.00 36.23 -4.89
N LYS A 93 -5.12 36.12 -4.15
CA LYS A 93 -5.52 37.13 -3.17
C LYS A 93 -4.48 37.32 -2.06
N LYS A 94 -3.87 36.22 -1.59
CA LYS A 94 -2.79 36.29 -0.59
C LYS A 94 -1.56 37.01 -1.15
N ALA A 95 -1.21 36.76 -2.41
CA ALA A 95 -0.10 37.43 -3.07
C ALA A 95 -0.39 38.92 -3.31
N GLN A 96 -1.59 39.28 -3.76
CA GLN A 96 -2.02 40.67 -3.95
C GLN A 96 -2.08 41.45 -2.63
N ALA A 97 -2.55 40.82 -1.55
CA ALA A 97 -2.59 41.42 -0.22
C ALA A 97 -1.24 41.39 0.51
N PHE A 98 -0.19 40.85 -0.11
CA PHE A 98 1.12 40.75 0.52
C PHE A 98 1.78 42.12 0.61
N ASN A 99 2.03 42.57 1.85
CA ASN A 99 2.79 43.77 2.12
C ASN A 99 4.13 43.38 2.79
N ALA A 100 5.23 43.64 2.08
CA ALA A 100 6.57 43.27 2.54
C ALA A 100 6.96 43.93 3.87
N LYS A 101 6.64 45.22 4.06
CA LYS A 101 6.94 45.95 5.31
C LYS A 101 6.23 45.31 6.50
N ARG A 102 4.94 45.01 6.33
CA ARG A 102 4.14 44.33 7.36
C ARG A 102 4.67 42.93 7.66
N TYR A 103 5.02 42.17 6.63
CA TYR A 103 5.60 40.82 6.80
C TYR A 103 6.91 40.85 7.60
N VAL A 104 7.85 41.73 7.25
CA VAL A 104 9.11 41.89 7.98
C VAL A 104 8.85 42.33 9.42
N HIS A 105 7.97 43.31 9.62
CA HIS A 105 7.60 43.77 10.96
C HIS A 105 7.02 42.63 11.81
N ASP A 106 6.14 41.80 11.26
CA ASP A 106 5.57 40.66 11.98
C ASP A 106 6.64 39.62 12.32
N LYS A 107 7.62 39.37 11.43
CA LYS A 107 8.77 38.50 11.73
C LYS A 107 9.64 39.04 12.85
N LEU A 108 9.99 40.33 12.81
CA LEU A 108 10.75 40.98 13.88
C LEU A 108 9.97 40.97 15.19
N ARG A 109 8.64 41.15 15.17
CA ARG A 109 7.79 41.05 16.35
C ARG A 109 7.81 39.65 16.96
N ILE A 110 7.77 38.59 16.14
CA ILE A 110 7.86 37.20 16.63
C ILE A 110 9.23 36.96 17.24
N LEU A 111 10.31 37.40 16.59
CA LEU A 111 11.68 37.26 17.10
C LEU A 111 11.88 38.01 18.42
N ASN A 112 11.36 39.23 18.51
CA ASN A 112 11.45 40.08 19.69
C ASN A 112 10.45 39.68 20.80
N LYS A 113 9.55 38.72 20.54
CA LYS A 113 8.57 38.26 21.53
C LYS A 113 9.29 37.49 22.62
N THR A 114 9.43 38.11 23.79
CA THR A 114 10.01 37.45 24.95
C THR A 114 9.10 36.34 25.46
N TRP A 115 9.67 35.14 25.63
CA TRP A 115 8.97 34.04 26.29
C TRP A 115 8.81 34.35 27.78
N ILE A 116 7.60 34.10 28.31
CA ILE A 116 7.27 34.27 29.72
C ILE A 116 6.97 32.89 30.28
N PRO A 117 7.70 32.42 31.31
CA PRO A 117 7.45 31.13 31.92
C PRO A 117 6.09 31.10 32.63
N MET A 118 5.54 29.91 32.81
CA MET A 118 4.27 29.69 33.52
C MET A 118 4.42 29.81 35.05
N THR A 119 5.64 29.63 35.55
CA THR A 119 5.97 29.71 36.97
C THR A 119 6.97 30.83 37.25
N TYR A 120 6.94 31.36 38.46
CA TYR A 120 7.91 32.33 38.95
C TYR A 120 8.28 32.00 40.39
N ARG A 121 9.57 31.80 40.66
CA ARG A 121 10.09 31.36 41.97
C ARG A 121 9.46 30.05 42.51
N GLY A 122 8.99 29.18 41.62
CA GLY A 122 8.42 27.87 41.97
C GLY A 122 6.90 27.84 42.02
N GLU A 123 6.22 28.99 42.12
CA GLU A 123 4.76 29.07 42.15
C GLU A 123 4.16 29.29 40.75
N ILE A 124 2.99 28.70 40.49
CA ILE A 124 2.19 28.96 39.29
C ILE A 124 1.41 30.25 39.52
N LEU A 125 1.78 31.30 38.78
CA LEU A 125 1.18 32.62 38.94
C LEU A 125 0.57 33.10 37.61
N PRO A 126 -0.41 34.00 37.65
CA PRO A 126 -0.94 34.62 36.46
C PRO A 126 0.15 35.30 35.63
N ARG A 127 0.05 35.21 34.30
CA ARG A 127 1.08 35.70 33.37
C ARG A 127 1.40 37.19 33.55
N GLU A 128 0.39 38.00 33.85
CA GLU A 128 0.55 39.44 34.08
C GLU A 128 1.40 39.73 35.33
N MET A 129 1.22 38.96 36.41
CA MET A 129 2.03 39.07 37.63
C MET A 129 3.49 38.72 37.35
N ILE A 130 3.75 37.59 36.66
CA ILE A 130 5.12 37.16 36.29
C ILE A 130 5.81 38.24 35.43
N LYS A 131 5.07 38.84 34.49
CA LYS A 131 5.56 39.94 33.65
C LYS A 131 5.92 41.15 34.50
N LYS A 132 5.05 41.55 35.43
CA LYS A 132 5.31 42.66 36.37
C LYS A 132 6.58 42.40 37.19
N PHE A 133 6.71 41.23 37.81
CA PHE A 133 7.89 40.88 38.62
C PHE A 133 9.18 40.82 37.80
N ARG A 134 9.13 40.35 36.55
CA ARG A 134 10.30 40.38 35.65
C ARG A 134 10.69 41.81 35.27
N ASN A 135 9.71 42.67 35.00
CA ASN A 135 9.95 44.08 34.66
C ASN A 135 10.55 44.84 35.84
N GLU A 136 10.01 44.67 37.05
CA GLU A 136 10.58 45.26 38.27
C GLU A 136 12.02 44.79 38.51
N LYS A 137 12.28 43.49 38.34
CA LYS A 137 13.65 42.94 38.45
C LYS A 137 14.59 43.54 37.41
N ARG A 138 14.12 43.75 36.17
CA ARG A 138 14.89 44.38 35.10
C ARG A 138 15.17 45.86 35.41
N ALA A 139 14.15 46.61 35.82
CA ALA A 139 14.26 48.03 36.19
C ALA A 139 15.26 48.24 37.33
N LYS A 140 15.24 47.39 38.37
CA LYS A 140 16.24 47.41 39.45
C LYS A 140 17.68 47.21 38.94
N ARG A 141 17.88 46.30 37.97
CA ARG A 141 19.19 46.07 37.34
C ARG A 141 19.65 47.27 36.49
N GLU A 142 18.73 47.89 35.74
CA GLU A 142 19.02 49.08 34.91
C GLU A 142 19.34 50.31 35.79
N ALA A 143 18.57 50.56 36.85
CA ALA A 143 18.85 51.61 37.83
C ALA A 143 20.22 51.40 38.51
N GLY A 144 20.62 50.15 38.76
CA GLY A 144 21.96 49.85 39.27
C GLY A 144 23.09 50.18 38.29
N ARG A 145 22.86 50.06 36.98
CA ARG A 145 23.85 50.38 35.93
C ARG A 145 23.97 51.88 35.66
N ASN A 146 22.87 52.62 35.75
CA ASN A 146 22.81 54.07 35.54
C ASN A 146 23.27 54.90 36.76
N LYS A 147 23.94 54.29 37.75
CA LYS A 147 24.57 55.05 38.83
C LYS A 147 25.82 55.75 38.26
N PRO A 148 25.91 57.09 38.30
CA PRO A 148 27.11 57.78 37.85
C PRO A 148 28.30 57.27 38.66
N ARG A 149 29.37 56.88 37.97
CA ARG A 149 30.64 56.56 38.63
C ARG A 149 31.27 57.90 39.01
N LEU A 150 31.47 58.10 40.31
CA LEU A 150 32.32 59.18 40.81
C LEU A 150 33.73 58.94 40.27
N THR A 151 34.14 59.72 39.27
CA THR A 151 35.54 59.85 38.86
C THR A 151 36.20 60.83 39.81
N LEU A 152 37.19 60.36 40.56
CA LEU A 152 38.07 61.17 41.39
C LEU A 152 39.04 61.97 40.51
#